data_AF-A0A699U0C9-F1
#
_entry.id   AF-A0A699U0C9-F1
#
_cell.length_a   1.000
_cell.length_b   1.000
_cell.length_c   1.000
_cell.angle_alpha   90.00
_cell.angle_beta   90.00
_cell.angle_gamma   90.00
#
_symmetry.space_group_name_H-M   'P 1'
#
loop_
_entity.id
_entity.type
_entity.pdbx_description
1 polymer ?
#
loop_
_entity_poly.entity_id
_entity_poly.type
_entity_poly.pdbx_seq_one_letter_code
_entity_poly.pdbx_strand_id
1 'polypeptide(L)'
;MRITWIAVYAPHNLSGKIALWSFMANLIDNLDRILVALGDFNEVREVEERFGSYFNERQAVIFNSFITNSSLIDVPLGGYNFTLSDKWGSKMSNLD
;
A
#
# COMPACT_ATOMS: atom_id res chain seq x y z
N MET A 1 -6.79 -23.41 10.55
CA MET A 1 -6.29 -22.04 10.31
C MET A 1 -7.30 -21.30 9.44
N ARG A 2 -7.74 -20.09 9.82
CA ARG A 2 -8.65 -19.26 9.00
C ARG A 2 -7.86 -18.05 8.50
N ILE A 3 -7.94 -17.78 7.20
CA ILE A 3 -7.28 -16.65 6.54
C ILE A 3 -8.37 -15.73 5.98
N THR A 4 -8.20 -14.42 6.15
CA THR A 4 -9.03 -13.39 5.53
C THR A 4 -8.25 -12.71 4.44
N TRP A 5 -8.85 -12.64 3.26
CA TRP A 5 -8.28 -11.93 2.12
C TRP A 5 -9.05 -10.62 1.95
N ILE A 6 -8.32 -9.51 1.87
CA ILE A 6 -8.88 -8.19 1.60
C ILE A 6 -8.25 -7.67 0.32
N ALA A 7 -9.08 -7.49 -0.71
CA ALA A 7 -8.69 -6.77 -1.91
C ALA A 7 -8.87 -5.26 -1.66
N VAL A 8 -7.80 -4.49 -1.84
CA VAL A 8 -7.77 -3.05 -1.63
C VAL A 8 -7.66 -2.36 -2.99
N TYR A 9 -8.46 -1.31 -3.18
CA TYR A 9 -8.28 -0.34 -4.26
C TYR A 9 -8.35 1.06 -3.64
N ALA A 10 -7.19 1.62 -3.33
CA ALA A 10 -7.10 2.85 -2.56
C ALA A 10 -7.36 4.09 -3.44
N PRO A 11 -8.01 5.13 -2.91
CA PRO A 11 -8.24 6.37 -3.65
C PRO A 11 -6.93 7.12 -3.90
N HIS A 12 -6.85 7.91 -4.97
CA HIS A 12 -5.65 8.70 -5.26
C HIS A 12 -5.42 9.89 -4.31
N ASN A 13 -6.50 10.45 -3.72
CA ASN A 13 -6.41 11.64 -2.87
C ASN A 13 -6.04 11.28 -1.41
N LEU A 14 -5.27 12.16 -0.77
CA LEU A 14 -4.73 11.92 0.57
C LEU A 14 -5.81 11.72 1.65
N SER A 15 -6.88 12.53 1.65
CA SER A 15 -7.93 12.41 2.66
C SER A 15 -8.65 11.06 2.58
N GLY A 16 -8.90 10.57 1.36
CA GLY A 16 -9.45 9.24 1.12
C GLY A 16 -8.53 8.13 1.59
N LYS A 17 -7.22 8.25 1.34
CA LYS A 17 -6.23 7.27 1.82
C LYS A 17 -6.20 7.21 3.34
N ILE A 18 -6.14 8.36 4.01
CA ILE A 18 -6.17 8.44 5.48
C ILE A 18 -7.43 7.75 6.03
N ALA A 19 -8.61 8.05 5.46
CA ALA A 19 -9.85 7.42 5.88
C ALA A 19 -9.83 5.89 5.67
N LEU A 20 -9.29 5.42 4.55
CA LEU A 20 -9.15 4.00 4.25
C LEU A 20 -8.20 3.31 5.24
N TRP A 21 -7.02 3.87 5.51
CA TRP A 21 -6.06 3.32 6.46
C TRP A 21 -6.62 3.26 7.88
N SER A 22 -7.31 4.31 8.32
CA SER A 22 -8.00 4.30 9.62
C SER A 22 -9.09 3.23 9.68
N PHE A 23 -9.88 3.07 8.61
CA PHE A 23 -10.89 2.01 8.54
C PHE A 23 -10.27 0.62 8.59
N MET A 24 -9.21 0.38 7.81
CA MET A 24 -8.50 -0.89 7.78
C MET A 24 -7.84 -1.22 9.10
N ALA A 25 -7.19 -0.25 9.76
CA ALA A 25 -6.58 -0.46 11.07
C ALA A 25 -7.63 -0.93 12.10
N ASN A 26 -8.77 -0.22 12.16
CA ASN A 26 -9.88 -0.65 13.02
C ASN A 26 -10.41 -2.04 12.65
N LEU A 27 -10.50 -2.37 11.36
CA LEU A 27 -10.93 -3.69 10.93
C LEU A 27 -9.94 -4.76 11.40
N ILE A 28 -8.64 -4.55 11.22
CA ILE A 28 -7.57 -5.47 11.62
C ILE A 28 -7.56 -5.68 13.14
N ASP A 29 -7.68 -4.63 13.94
CA ASP A 29 -7.69 -4.70 15.41
C ASP A 29 -8.85 -5.55 15.96
N ASN A 30 -9.95 -5.66 15.20
CA ASN A 30 -11.12 -6.46 15.56
C ASN A 30 -11.09 -7.89 14.98
N LEU A 31 -10.03 -8.27 14.27
CA LEU A 31 -9.90 -9.57 13.63
C LEU A 31 -8.97 -10.51 14.41
N ASP A 32 -9.54 -11.57 14.99
CA ASP A 32 -8.78 -12.65 15.65
C ASP A 32 -8.31 -13.72 14.65
N ARG A 33 -7.77 -13.33 13.48
CA ARG A 33 -7.35 -14.26 12.43
C ARG A 33 -6.30 -13.65 11.51
N ILE A 34 -5.57 -14.52 10.81
CA ILE A 34 -4.59 -14.12 9.79
C ILE A 34 -5.31 -13.34 8.69
N LEU A 35 -4.73 -12.18 8.34
CA LEU A 35 -5.22 -11.30 7.30
C LEU A 35 -4.14 -11.12 6.24
N VAL A 36 -4.56 -11.15 4.98
CA VAL A 36 -3.75 -10.81 3.82
C VAL A 36 -4.48 -9.69 3.08
N ALA A 37 -3.86 -8.51 3.04
CA ALA A 37 -4.30 -7.39 2.22
C ALA A 37 -3.47 -7.37 0.94
N LEU A 38 -4.12 -7.19 -0.20
CA LEU A 38 -3.50 -7.13 -1.52
C LEU A 38 -4.30 -6.20 -2.43
N GLY A 39 -3.68 -5.74 -3.51
CA GLY A 39 -4.31 -4.90 -4.51
C GLY A 39 -3.56 -3.58 -4.68
N ASP A 40 -4.20 -2.60 -5.31
CA ASP A 40 -3.57 -1.31 -5.63
C ASP A 40 -3.76 -0.34 -4.46
N PHE A 41 -2.69 -0.13 -3.69
CA PHE A 41 -2.66 0.79 -2.56
C PHE A 41 -2.48 2.25 -3.00
N ASN A 42 -2.20 2.49 -4.29
CA ASN A 42 -1.98 3.80 -4.88
C ASN A 42 -0.92 4.67 -4.16
N GLU A 43 -0.07 4.07 -3.34
CA GLU A 43 0.98 4.72 -2.56
C GLU A 43 2.22 3.83 -2.54
N VAL A 44 3.38 4.47 -2.50
CA VAL A 44 4.67 3.79 -2.43
C VAL A 44 5.23 3.91 -1.00
N ARG A 45 5.96 2.91 -0.54
CA ARG A 45 6.57 2.89 0.80
C ARG A 45 7.87 3.67 0.83
N GLU A 46 8.68 3.53 -0.21
CA GLU A 46 10.01 4.12 -0.29
C GLU A 46 10.22 4.86 -1.61
N VAL A 47 11.27 5.69 -1.69
CA VAL A 47 11.53 6.51 -2.88
C VAL A 47 11.98 5.65 -4.07
N GLU A 48 12.68 4.54 -3.81
CA GLU A 48 13.20 3.60 -4.80
C GLU A 48 12.07 2.90 -5.58
N GLU A 49 10.88 2.82 -4.98
CA GLU A 49 9.68 2.26 -5.57
C GLU A 49 9.01 3.21 -6.57
N ARG A 50 9.60 4.39 -6.82
CA ARG A 50 9.09 5.37 -7.77
C ARG A 50 10.19 5.90 -8.69
N PHE A 51 9.95 5.77 -9.99
CA PHE A 51 10.84 6.26 -11.04
C PHE A 51 10.15 7.32 -11.89
N GLY A 52 10.86 8.41 -12.22
CA GLY A 52 10.40 9.44 -13.17
C GLY A 52 9.18 10.26 -12.73
N SER A 53 8.74 10.15 -11.48
CA SER A 53 7.64 10.93 -10.92
C SER A 53 7.94 11.37 -9.48
N TYR A 54 7.20 12.37 -9.00
CA TYR A 54 7.43 12.94 -7.66
C TYR A 54 7.07 11.92 -6.56
N PHE A 55 8.02 11.66 -5.66
CA PHE A 55 7.79 10.93 -4.42
C PHE A 55 7.29 11.88 -3.34
N ASN A 56 6.19 11.51 -2.67
CA ASN A 56 5.62 12.29 -1.60
C ASN A 56 5.92 11.64 -0.24
N GLU A 57 7.03 12.05 0.36
CA GLU A 57 7.53 11.54 1.65
C GLU A 57 6.46 11.57 2.75
N ARG A 58 5.65 12.63 2.81
CA ARG A 58 4.59 12.74 3.82
C ARG A 58 3.54 11.64 3.66
N GLN A 59 3.15 11.31 2.43
CA GLN A 59 2.18 10.23 2.20
C GLN A 59 2.78 8.86 2.48
N ALA A 60 4.04 8.63 2.10
CA ALA A 60 4.77 7.41 2.41
C ALA A 60 4.88 7.20 3.94
N VAL A 61 5.20 8.25 4.71
CA VAL A 61 5.24 8.19 6.19
C VAL A 61 3.87 7.80 6.77
N ILE A 62 2.78 8.37 6.25
CA ILE A 62 1.41 8.03 6.71
C ILE A 62 1.10 6.56 6.40
N PHE A 63 1.45 6.09 5.21
CA PHE A 63 1.21 4.72 4.78
C PHE A 63 2.05 3.71 5.59
N ASN A 64 3.35 3.97 5.75
CA ASN A 64 4.25 3.15 6.57
C ASN A 64 3.83 3.13 8.04
N SER A 65 3.32 4.25 8.58
CA SER A 65 2.75 4.30 9.93
C SER A 65 1.52 3.41 10.06
N PHE A 66 0.64 3.39 9.06
CA PHE A 66 -0.51 2.47 9.03
C PHE A 66 -0.04 1.00 9.06
N ILE A 67 0.88 0.61 8.16
CA ILE A 67 1.42 -0.75 8.10
C ILE A 67 1.99 -1.15 9.46
N THR A 68 2.83 -0.29 10.05
CA THR A 68 3.50 -0.54 11.33
C THR A 68 2.50 -0.65 12.49
N ASN A 69 1.57 0.30 12.61
CA ASN A 69 0.60 0.35 13.70
C ASN A 69 -0.41 -0.80 13.64
N SER A 70 -0.72 -1.30 12.44
CA SER A 70 -1.59 -2.47 12.24
C SER A 70 -0.82 -3.80 12.28
N SER A 71 0.47 -3.79 12.67
CA SER A 71 1.33 -4.98 12.71
C SER A 71 1.36 -5.77 11.39
N LEU A 72 1.22 -5.06 10.26
CA LEU A 72 1.32 -5.63 8.93
C LEU A 72 2.78 -5.73 8.51
N ILE A 73 3.06 -6.73 7.70
CA ILE A 73 4.37 -6.93 7.08
C ILE A 73 4.15 -6.95 5.58
N ASP A 74 4.96 -6.18 4.87
CA ASP A 74 5.04 -6.22 3.42
C ASP A 74 5.75 -7.51 2.98
N VAL A 75 5.10 -8.26 2.10
CA VAL A 75 5.57 -9.56 1.64
C VAL A 75 6.13 -9.37 0.23
N PRO A 76 7.47 -9.44 0.04
CA PRO A 76 8.04 -9.29 -1.29
C PRO A 76 7.55 -10.43 -2.18
N LEU A 77 6.77 -10.09 -3.22
CA LEU A 77 6.14 -11.07 -4.11
C LEU A 77 7.12 -11.68 -5.13
N GLY A 78 8.39 -11.26 -5.13
CA GLY A 78 9.33 -11.56 -6.20
C GLY A 78 8.89 -10.93 -7.54
N GLY A 79 9.73 -11.03 -8.56
CA GLY A 79 9.42 -10.45 -9.88
C GLY A 79 10.04 -9.07 -10.09
N TYR A 80 9.32 -8.19 -10.79
CA TYR A 80 9.82 -6.87 -11.19
C TYR A 80 9.66 -5.83 -10.08
N ASN A 81 10.59 -4.87 -9.99
CA ASN A 81 10.58 -3.80 -8.98
C ASN A 81 9.44 -2.77 -9.16
N PHE A 82 8.69 -2.81 -10.26
CA PHE A 82 7.62 -1.86 -10.55
C PHE A 82 6.40 -2.60 -11.11
N THR A 83 5.21 -2.20 -10.68
CA THR A 83 3.94 -2.82 -11.08
C THR A 83 3.10 -1.94 -12.00
N LEU A 84 3.38 -0.62 -12.03
CA LEU A 84 2.77 0.34 -12.94
C LEU A 84 3.82 1.08 -13.77
N SER A 85 3.52 1.30 -15.06
CA SER A 85 4.30 2.17 -15.95
C SER A 85 3.39 3.08 -16.79
N ASP A 86 3.87 4.27 -17.14
CA ASP A 86 3.24 5.07 -18.18
C ASP A 86 3.50 4.46 -19.57
N LYS A 87 2.74 4.87 -20.58
CA LYS A 87 2.83 4.32 -21.95
C LYS A 87 4.20 4.48 -22.63
N TRP A 88 5.12 5.23 -22.03
CA TRP A 88 6.45 5.50 -22.55
C TRP A 88 7.58 4.93 -21.68
N GLY A 89 7.26 4.28 -20.54
CA GLY A 89 8.25 3.79 -19.58
C GLY A 89 9.07 4.91 -18.92
N SER A 90 8.63 6.16 -19.02
CA SER A 90 9.29 7.32 -18.43
C SER A 90 8.92 7.51 -16.96
N LYS A 91 7.82 6.89 -16.51
CA LYS A 91 7.35 6.89 -15.12
C LYS A 91 6.95 5.49 -14.70
N MET A 92 7.43 5.05 -13.55
CA MET A 92 7.11 3.73 -13.00
C MET A 92 6.91 3.81 -11.49
N SER A 93 6.06 2.94 -10.95
CA SER A 93 5.88 2.81 -9.50
C SER A 93 5.52 1.39 -9.08
N ASN A 94 5.96 0.98 -7.89
CA ASN A 94 5.44 -0.21 -7.22
C ASN A 94 4.26 0.18 -6.34
N LEU A 95 3.04 -0.18 -6.74
CA LEU A 95 1.81 0.20 -6.01
C LEU A 95 1.13 -0.98 -5.30
N ASP A 96 1.68 -2.19 -5.46
CA ASP A 96 1.16 -3.43 -4.89
C ASP A 96 1.92 -3.83 -3.62
#